data_AF-A0A3M1IDG7-F1
#
_entry.id   AF-A0A3M1IDG7-F1
#
_cell.length_a   1.000
_cell.length_b   1.000
_cell.length_c   1.000
_cell.angle_alpha   90.00
_cell.angle_beta   90.00
_cell.angle_gamma   90.00
#
_symmetry.space_group_name_H-M   'P 1'
#
loop_
_entity.id
_entity.type
_entity.pdbx_description
1 polymer ?
#
loop_
_entity_poly.entity_id
_entity_poly.type
_entity_poly.pdbx_seq_one_letter_code
_entity_poly.pdbx_strand_id
1 'polypeptide(L)'
;METKKQTVGQVILRNGFLGGVIVLYIAMVGLVEAFSERNLIGTFLSLGFVFLVAGTIAAGYLAARALEDKSSGIKLLAGLATGALTAVPLIIIAAVIDAFVINVPPWHEIFELRKMFVHLSPFLFETITLGMGLGVGSL
;
A
#
# COMPACT_ATOMS: atom_id res chain seq x y z
N MET A 1 20.90 -28.07 -4.40
CA MET A 1 20.19 -26.86 -4.88
C MET A 1 20.95 -25.66 -4.36
N GLU A 2 21.80 -25.06 -5.20
CA GLU A 2 22.55 -23.85 -4.86
C GLU A 2 21.58 -22.69 -4.68
N THR A 3 21.34 -22.29 -3.43
CA THR A 3 20.60 -21.07 -3.10
C THR A 3 21.45 -19.87 -3.50
N LYS A 4 21.24 -19.37 -4.73
CA LYS A 4 21.80 -18.12 -5.24
C LYS A 4 21.62 -17.03 -4.17
N LYS A 5 22.73 -16.60 -3.55
CA LYS A 5 22.75 -15.61 -2.47
C LYS A 5 22.07 -14.33 -2.97
N GLN A 6 20.84 -14.09 -2.53
CA GLN A 6 20.06 -12.94 -3.01
C GLN A 6 20.71 -11.65 -2.50
N THR A 7 20.92 -10.70 -3.40
CA THR A 7 21.45 -9.39 -3.04
C THR A 7 20.40 -8.62 -2.24
N VAL A 8 20.83 -7.80 -1.28
CA VAL A 8 19.94 -7.00 -0.42
C VAL A 8 18.91 -6.21 -1.23
N GLY A 9 19.34 -5.56 -2.32
CA GLY A 9 18.45 -4.83 -3.22
C GLY A 9 17.38 -5.70 -3.89
N GLN A 10 17.71 -6.94 -4.27
CA GLN A 10 16.75 -7.86 -4.88
C GLN A 10 15.69 -8.31 -3.87
N VAL A 11 16.07 -8.50 -2.60
CA VAL A 11 15.14 -8.82 -1.51
C VAL A 11 14.20 -7.65 -1.25
N ILE A 12 14.73 -6.42 -1.18
CA ILE A 12 13.94 -5.20 -0.98
C ILE A 12 12.93 -5.03 -2.12
N LEU A 13 13.39 -5.08 -3.37
CA LEU A 13 12.51 -4.93 -4.54
C LEU A 13 11.43 -6.00 -4.58
N ARG A 14 11.80 -7.28 -4.43
CA ARG A 14 10.83 -8.37 -4.56
C ARG A 14 9.78 -8.33 -3.44
N ASN A 15 10.19 -8.17 -2.19
CA ASN A 15 9.25 -8.18 -1.06
C ASN A 15 8.45 -6.87 -0.97
N GLY A 16 9.05 -5.73 -1.35
CA GLY A 16 8.37 -4.45 -1.31
C GLY A 16 7.26 -4.35 -2.36
N PHE A 17 7.56 -4.76 -3.60
CA PHE A 17 6.51 -4.83 -4.63
C PHE A 17 5.47 -5.90 -4.32
N LEU A 18 5.87 -7.09 -3.86
CA LEU A 18 4.91 -8.14 -3.51
C LEU A 18 3.98 -7.67 -2.36
N GLY A 19 4.54 -7.09 -1.31
CA GLY A 19 3.78 -6.52 -0.21
C GLY A 19 2.86 -5.39 -0.66
N GLY A 20 3.35 -4.48 -1.51
CA GLY A 20 2.55 -3.39 -2.07
C GLY A 20 1.39 -3.90 -2.93
N VAL A 21 1.60 -4.94 -3.75
CA VAL A 21 0.53 -5.58 -4.54
C VAL A 21 -0.50 -6.26 -3.63
N ILE A 22 -0.06 -6.92 -2.55
CA ILE A 22 -0.98 -7.54 -1.58
C ILE A 22 -1.83 -6.47 -0.89
N VAL A 23 -1.22 -5.40 -0.41
CA VAL A 23 -1.94 -4.30 0.26
C VAL A 23 -2.89 -3.60 -0.72
N LEU A 24 -2.45 -3.36 -1.95
CA LEU A 24 -3.27 -2.84 -3.03
C LEU A 24 -4.48 -3.74 -3.32
N TYR A 25 -4.28 -5.06 -3.40
CA TYR A 25 -5.36 -6.01 -3.62
C TYR A 25 -6.40 -5.95 -2.48
N ILE A 26 -5.93 -5.94 -1.23
CA ILE A 26 -6.80 -5.82 -0.05
C ILE A 26 -7.62 -4.52 -0.10
N ALA A 27 -6.99 -3.42 -0.49
CA ALA A 27 -7.65 -2.13 -0.70
C ALA A 27 -8.72 -2.20 -1.82
N MET A 28 -8.36 -2.73 -3.00
CA MET A 28 -9.24 -2.80 -4.17
C MET A 28 -10.40 -3.79 -4.02
N VAL A 29 -10.29 -4.80 -3.16
CA VAL A 29 -11.40 -5.71 -2.87
C VAL A 29 -12.42 -5.09 -1.90
N GLY A 30 -12.11 -3.91 -1.33
CA GLY A 30 -13.00 -3.22 -0.41
C GLY A 30 -12.88 -3.70 1.03
N LEU A 31 -11.85 -4.50 1.38
CA LEU A 31 -11.65 -4.94 2.77
C LEU A 31 -11.39 -3.74 3.69
N VAL A 32 -10.64 -2.75 3.21
CA VAL A 32 -10.34 -1.53 3.97
C VAL A 32 -11.62 -0.73 4.24
N GLU A 33 -12.50 -0.61 3.24
CA GLU A 33 -13.77 0.09 3.36
C GLU A 33 -14.76 -0.67 4.24
N ALA A 34 -14.89 -1.99 4.08
CA ALA A 34 -15.79 -2.83 4.88
C ALA A 34 -15.46 -2.82 6.39
N PHE A 35 -14.19 -2.59 6.75
CA PHE A 35 -13.73 -2.58 8.13
C PHE A 35 -13.40 -1.17 8.65
N SER A 36 -13.67 -0.11 7.88
CA SER A 36 -13.38 1.26 8.32
C SER A 36 -14.34 1.77 9.38
N GLU A 37 -15.60 1.31 9.37
CA GLU A 37 -16.60 1.66 10.39
C GLU A 37 -16.27 1.04 11.77
N ARG A 38 -15.37 0.06 11.80
CA ARG A 38 -14.93 -0.61 13.02
C ARG A 38 -13.74 0.13 13.62
N ASN A 39 -14.04 1.13 14.43
CA ASN A 39 -13.01 1.82 15.19
C ASN A 39 -12.45 0.95 16.31
N LEU A 40 -11.12 0.83 16.37
CA LEU A 40 -10.38 0.15 17.44
C LEU A 40 -10.02 1.10 18.58
N ILE A 41 -9.62 2.33 18.23
CA ILE A 41 -9.29 3.36 19.23
C ILE A 41 -9.91 4.68 18.79
N GLY A 42 -10.89 5.15 19.56
CA GLY A 42 -11.58 6.43 19.32
C GLY A 42 -12.13 6.54 17.90
N THR A 43 -11.87 7.67 17.24
CA THR A 43 -12.20 7.92 15.82
C THR A 43 -10.97 7.93 14.92
N PHE A 44 -9.79 7.68 15.47
CA PHE A 44 -8.51 7.87 14.76
C PHE A 44 -7.91 6.57 14.23
N LEU A 45 -8.21 5.42 14.83
CA LEU A 45 -7.68 4.12 14.40
C LEU A 45 -8.83 3.16 14.07
N SER A 46 -9.05 2.92 12.77
CA SER A 46 -9.99 1.92 12.28
C SER A 46 -9.31 0.59 11.97
N LEU A 47 -10.10 -0.48 11.96
CA LEU A 47 -9.64 -1.82 11.63
C LEU A 47 -9.21 -1.92 10.15
N GLY A 48 -9.87 -1.15 9.26
CA GLY A 48 -9.44 -0.95 7.88
C GLY A 48 -8.01 -0.40 7.75
N PHE A 49 -7.66 0.61 8.57
CA PHE A 49 -6.30 1.16 8.60
C PHE A 49 -5.27 0.13 9.09
N VAL A 50 -5.64 -0.67 10.09
CA VAL A 50 -4.76 -1.74 10.58
C VAL A 50 -4.45 -2.76 9.48
N PHE A 51 -5.41 -3.11 8.64
CA PHE A 51 -5.15 -4.02 7.52
C PHE A 51 -4.17 -3.46 6.49
N LEU A 52 -4.27 -2.15 6.18
CA LEU A 52 -3.31 -1.47 5.30
C LEU A 52 -1.89 -1.53 5.88
N VAL A 53 -1.73 -1.17 7.15
CA VAL A 53 -0.42 -1.13 7.81
C VAL A 53 0.14 -2.54 8.05
N ALA A 54 -0.71 -3.51 8.37
CA ALA A 54 -0.29 -4.88 8.65
C ALA A 54 0.41 -5.54 7.45
N GLY A 55 -0.07 -5.32 6.22
CA GLY A 55 0.59 -5.85 5.03
C GLY A 55 1.98 -5.24 4.80
N THR A 56 2.14 -3.94 5.07
CA THR A 56 3.44 -3.25 5.03
C THR A 56 4.41 -3.78 6.09
N ILE A 57 3.95 -3.97 7.33
CA ILE A 57 4.76 -4.55 8.41
C ILE A 57 5.16 -5.99 8.06
N ALA A 58 4.22 -6.80 7.56
CA ALA A 58 4.48 -8.18 7.18
C ALA A 58 5.54 -8.26 6.07
N ALA A 59 5.46 -7.40 5.05
CA ALA A 59 6.47 -7.32 3.99
C ALA A 59 7.86 -6.95 4.52
N GLY A 60 7.95 -5.95 5.40
CA GLY A 60 9.20 -5.55 6.04
C GLY A 60 9.80 -6.66 6.92
N TYR A 61 8.96 -7.36 7.68
CA TYR A 61 9.38 -8.50 8.50
C TYR A 61 9.90 -9.67 7.64
N LEU A 62 9.19 -10.02 6.56
CA LEU A 62 9.62 -11.07 5.63
C LEU A 62 10.95 -10.71 4.95
N ALA A 63 11.15 -9.44 4.57
CA ALA A 63 12.42 -8.98 4.02
C ALA A 63 13.57 -9.05 5.02
N ALA A 64 13.34 -8.65 6.28
CA ALA A 64 14.33 -8.74 7.34
C ALA A 64 14.70 -10.20 7.63
N ARG A 65 13.70 -11.10 7.64
CA ARG A 65 13.90 -12.55 7.82
C ARG A 65 14.67 -13.18 6.66
N ALA A 66 14.44 -12.74 5.43
CA ALA A 66 15.20 -13.21 4.26
C ALA A 66 16.69 -12.79 4.28
N LEU A 67 17.06 -11.86 5.15
CA LEU A 67 18.43 -11.36 5.33
C LEU A 67 19.02 -11.77 6.69
N GLU A 68 18.61 -12.92 7.23
CA GLU A 68 19.03 -13.40 8.56
C GLU A 68 20.56 -13.46 8.73
N ASP A 69 21.29 -13.76 7.66
CA ASP A 69 22.76 -13.84 7.63
C ASP A 69 23.48 -12.47 7.63
N LYS A 70 22.75 -11.34 7.65
CA LYS A 70 23.31 -9.98 7.61
C LYS A 70 23.37 -9.33 8.99
N SER A 71 24.09 -8.22 9.11
CA SER A 71 24.14 -7.45 10.35
C SER A 71 22.77 -6.85 10.69
N SER A 72 22.51 -6.64 11.98
CA SER A 72 21.23 -6.11 12.47
C SER A 72 20.84 -4.78 11.82
N GLY A 73 21.82 -3.88 11.61
CA GLY A 73 21.59 -2.60 10.92
C GLY A 73 21.11 -2.76 9.48
N ILE A 74 21.66 -3.72 8.73
CA ILE A 74 21.23 -4.00 7.35
C ILE A 74 19.82 -4.59 7.33
N LYS A 75 19.46 -5.45 8.30
CA LYS A 75 18.10 -6.01 8.42
C LYS A 75 17.06 -4.92 8.65
N LEU A 76 17.34 -3.99 9.57
CA LEU A 76 16.46 -2.86 9.86
C LEU A 76 16.29 -1.95 8.64
N LEU A 77 17.39 -1.55 8.01
CA LEU A 77 17.35 -0.72 6.79
C LEU A 77 16.61 -1.42 5.65
N ALA A 78 16.83 -2.72 5.45
CA ALA A 78 16.12 -3.47 4.42
C ALA A 78 14.63 -3.60 4.72
N GLY A 79 14.24 -3.84 5.98
CA GLY A 79 12.83 -3.88 6.39
C GLY A 79 12.13 -2.53 6.17
N LEU A 80 12.77 -1.43 6.59
CA LEU A 80 12.26 -0.07 6.38
C LEU A 80 12.16 0.28 4.90
N ALA A 81 13.20 0.01 4.11
CA ALA A 81 13.20 0.26 2.67
C ALA A 81 12.13 -0.58 1.95
N THR A 82 11.93 -1.84 2.39
CA THR A 82 10.88 -2.70 1.86
C THR A 82 9.50 -2.14 2.17
N GLY A 83 9.25 -1.70 3.42
CA GLY A 83 7.99 -1.09 3.82
C GLY A 83 7.72 0.24 3.14
N ALA A 84 8.75 1.06 2.88
CA ALA A 84 8.59 2.26 2.07
C ALA A 84 8.21 1.89 0.62
N LEU A 85 8.80 0.83 0.07
CA LEU A 85 8.51 0.39 -1.29
C LEU A 85 7.09 -0.20 -1.45
N THR A 86 6.46 -0.70 -0.38
CA THR A 86 5.05 -1.15 -0.45
C THR A 86 4.07 0.00 -0.67
N ALA A 87 4.46 1.24 -0.36
CA ALA A 87 3.65 2.43 -0.64
C ALA A 87 3.57 2.74 -2.15
N VAL A 88 4.55 2.32 -2.96
CA VAL A 88 4.59 2.69 -4.39
C VAL A 88 3.33 2.25 -5.16
N PRO A 89 2.87 0.98 -5.08
CA PRO A 89 1.61 0.59 -5.72
C PRO A 89 0.38 1.35 -5.19
N LEU A 90 0.39 1.74 -3.90
CA LEU A 90 -0.70 2.52 -3.30
C LEU A 90 -0.73 3.96 -3.79
N ILE A 91 0.45 4.58 -3.97
CA ILE A 91 0.57 5.92 -4.54
C ILE A 91 0.10 5.91 -5.99
N ILE A 92 0.47 4.88 -6.76
CA ILE A 92 0.02 4.73 -8.15
C ILE A 92 -1.51 4.64 -8.21
N ILE A 93 -2.14 3.81 -7.37
CA ILE A 93 -3.61 3.71 -7.40
C ILE A 93 -4.28 5.00 -6.90
N ALA A 94 -3.72 5.67 -5.90
CA ALA A 94 -4.23 6.95 -5.43
C ALA A 94 -4.18 8.01 -6.54
N ALA A 95 -3.08 8.06 -7.32
CA ALA A 95 -2.95 8.94 -8.48
C ALA A 95 -3.97 8.63 -9.57
N VAL A 96 -4.26 7.35 -9.81
CA VAL A 96 -5.32 6.93 -10.73
C VAL A 96 -6.70 7.35 -10.22
N ILE A 97 -7.00 7.16 -8.93
CA ILE A 97 -8.28 7.58 -8.35
C ILE A 97 -8.44 9.10 -8.46
N ASP A 98 -7.41 9.86 -8.12
CA ASP A 98 -7.46 11.33 -8.21
C ASP A 98 -7.70 11.80 -9.65
N ALA A 99 -6.92 11.31 -10.61
CA ALA A 99 -6.98 11.76 -12.00
C ALA A 99 -8.25 11.33 -12.75
N PHE A 100 -8.82 10.17 -12.41
CA PHE A 100 -9.91 9.57 -13.18
C PHE A 100 -11.24 9.45 -12.44
N VAL A 101 -11.27 9.67 -11.11
CA VAL A 101 -12.50 9.59 -10.29
C VAL A 101 -12.82 10.92 -9.62
N ILE A 102 -11.83 11.62 -9.07
CA ILE A 102 -12.05 12.87 -8.31
C ILE A 102 -11.97 14.09 -9.24
N ASN A 103 -10.84 14.29 -9.90
CA ASN A 103 -10.56 15.41 -10.78
C ASN A 103 -10.85 15.07 -12.25
N VAL A 104 -12.08 14.62 -12.53
CA VAL A 104 -12.47 14.22 -13.88
C VAL A 104 -12.48 15.44 -14.81
N PRO A 105 -11.68 15.45 -15.90
CA PRO A 105 -11.75 16.52 -16.88
C PRO A 105 -13.14 16.56 -17.55
N PRO A 106 -13.68 17.74 -17.88
CA PRO A 106 -15.05 17.89 -18.40
C PRO A 106 -15.34 17.21 -19.75
N TRP A 107 -14.35 16.57 -20.37
CA TRP A 107 -14.42 15.96 -21.70
C TRP A 107 -14.54 14.43 -21.68
N HIS A 108 -14.64 13.78 -20.51
CA HIS A 108 -14.58 12.32 -20.37
C HIS A 108 -15.91 11.71 -19.87
N GLU A 109 -16.93 11.63 -20.73
CA GLU A 109 -18.13 10.82 -20.47
C GLU A 109 -17.91 9.30 -20.76
N ILE A 110 -16.70 8.90 -21.18
CA ILE A 110 -16.44 7.56 -21.73
C ILE A 110 -15.74 6.59 -20.76
N PHE A 111 -15.09 7.09 -19.70
CA PHE A 111 -14.32 6.28 -18.75
C PHE A 111 -14.90 6.40 -17.33
N GLU A 112 -16.01 5.72 -17.08
CA GLU A 112 -16.50 5.54 -15.72
C GLU A 112 -15.74 4.41 -15.01
N LEU A 113 -14.50 4.66 -14.59
CA LEU A 113 -13.72 3.67 -13.84
C LEU A 113 -14.46 3.14 -12.60
N ARG A 114 -15.33 3.96 -11.99
CA ARG A 114 -16.21 3.53 -10.89
C ARG A 114 -17.19 2.43 -11.28
N LYS A 115 -17.64 2.37 -12.54
CA LYS A 115 -18.47 1.27 -13.06
C LYS A 115 -17.66 -0.02 -13.27
N MET A 116 -16.34 0.09 -13.51
CA MET A 116 -15.44 -1.06 -13.71
C MET A 116 -14.78 -1.54 -12.41
N PHE A 117 -14.57 -0.64 -11.45
CA PHE A 117 -13.95 -0.88 -10.16
C PHE A 117 -14.75 -0.17 -9.06
N VAL A 118 -15.85 -0.79 -8.64
CA VAL A 118 -16.77 -0.26 -7.61
C VAL A 118 -16.07 0.18 -6.32
N HIS A 119 -14.97 -0.47 -5.96
CA HIS A 119 -14.20 -0.21 -4.75
C HIS A 119 -13.07 0.83 -4.92
N LEU A 120 -12.86 1.39 -6.11
CA LEU A 120 -12.02 2.58 -6.28
C LEU A 120 -12.84 3.82 -5.87
N SER A 121 -13.11 3.89 -4.57
CA SER A 121 -13.97 4.90 -3.95
C SER A 121 -13.15 6.12 -3.47
N PRO A 122 -13.78 7.30 -3.34
CA PRO A 122 -13.17 8.44 -2.66
C PRO A 122 -12.71 8.11 -1.23
N PHE A 123 -13.44 7.23 -0.55
CA PHE A 123 -13.09 6.74 0.79
C PHE A 123 -11.72 6.04 0.80
N LEU A 124 -11.46 5.19 -0.20
CA LEU A 124 -10.16 4.53 -0.31
C LEU A 124 -9.04 5.54 -0.57
N PHE A 125 -9.28 6.53 -1.41
CA PHE A 125 -8.33 7.62 -1.67
C PHE A 125 -7.96 8.38 -0.39
N GLU A 126 -8.96 8.80 0.38
CA GLU A 126 -8.75 9.47 1.66
C GLU A 126 -7.99 8.57 2.65
N THR A 127 -8.33 7.28 2.70
CA THR A 127 -7.66 6.35 3.62
C THR A 127 -6.18 6.15 3.26
N ILE A 128 -5.85 6.00 1.97
CA ILE A 128 -4.47 5.84 1.51
C ILE A 128 -3.67 7.15 1.69
N THR A 129 -4.30 8.29 1.46
CA THR A 129 -3.66 9.62 1.58
C THR A 129 -3.76 10.22 2.98
N LEU A 130 -4.29 9.47 3.95
CA LEU A 130 -4.56 9.93 5.32
C LEU A 130 -5.42 11.21 5.38
N GLY A 131 -6.27 11.43 4.38
CA GLY A 131 -7.09 12.63 4.23
C GLY A 131 -6.30 13.89 3.85
N MET A 132 -4.99 13.76 3.60
CA MET A 132 -4.09 14.88 3.27
C MET A 132 -3.91 15.07 1.76
N GLY A 133 -4.57 14.24 0.95
CA GLY A 133 -4.44 14.22 -0.51
C GLY A 133 -3.10 13.67 -0.99
N LEU A 134 -2.93 13.57 -2.32
CA LEU A 134 -1.75 12.95 -2.93
C LEU A 134 -0.44 13.66 -2.62
N GLY A 135 -0.43 14.98 -2.43
CA GLY A 135 0.82 15.71 -2.21
C GLY A 135 1.47 15.37 -0.88
N VAL A 136 0.78 15.71 0.22
CA VAL A 136 1.32 15.52 1.58
C VAL A 136 1.15 14.09 2.06
N GLY A 137 0.09 13.39 1.65
CA GLY A 137 -0.20 12.03 2.09
C GLY A 137 0.66 10.93 1.45
N SER A 138 1.47 11.25 0.44
CA SER A 138 2.36 10.27 -0.23
C SER A 138 3.85 10.45 0.12
N LEU A 139 4.19 11.43 0.95
CA LEU A 139 5.54 11.70 1.49
C LEU A 139 5.75 10.96 2.81
#